data_AF-A0A6C0LC65-F1
#
_entry.id   AF-A0A6C0LC65-F1
#
_cell.length_a   1.000
_cell.length_b   1.000
_cell.length_c   1.000
_cell.angle_alpha   90.00
_cell.angle_beta   90.00
_cell.angle_gamma   90.00
#
_symmetry.space_group_name_H-M   'P 1'
#
loop_
_entity.id
_entity.type
_entity.pdbx_description
1 polymer ?
#
loop_
_entity_poly.entity_id
_entity_poly.type
_entity_poly.pdbx_seq_one_letter_code
_entity_poly.pdbx_strand_id
1 'polypeptide(L)'
;MTMDTIKKLDMNWIDKFEKIDKQYEIFYKEDVSFVSLRYIYIDLSNEIQSIKEETLFLKTPNIFSRDELIGILKKHNFLNKNRYTVSCILKYNIDIESKDVEHFLMADHPASYISLVKHIDSIPFEKTIAMFQDMNEIIILFYEKKESTNQTKRILYSTHKKTLRKLT
;
A
#
# COMPACT_ATOMS: atom_id res chain seq x y z
N MET A 1 52.21 -7.07 -49.17
CA MET A 1 51.08 -6.28 -48.62
C MET A 1 50.08 -7.24 -48.03
N THR A 2 50.13 -7.52 -46.74
CA THR A 2 49.12 -8.36 -46.07
C THR A 2 49.01 -7.88 -44.64
N MET A 3 48.04 -7.01 -44.35
CA MET A 3 47.60 -6.71 -43.00
C MET A 3 46.08 -6.49 -43.02
N ASP A 4 45.42 -7.39 -42.32
CA ASP A 4 44.20 -7.19 -41.55
C ASP A 4 42.87 -7.06 -42.29
N THR A 5 42.40 -8.20 -42.78
CA THR A 5 40.96 -8.51 -42.76
C THR A 5 40.51 -8.69 -41.31
N ILE A 6 40.23 -7.58 -40.61
CA ILE A 6 39.44 -7.61 -39.38
C ILE A 6 38.07 -8.19 -39.77
N LYS A 7 37.84 -9.46 -39.44
CA LYS A 7 36.50 -10.09 -39.50
C LYS A 7 35.56 -9.23 -38.66
N LYS A 8 34.73 -8.41 -39.30
CA LYS A 8 33.60 -7.75 -38.64
C LYS A 8 32.73 -8.85 -38.02
N LEU A 9 32.70 -8.87 -36.70
CA LEU A 9 31.85 -9.79 -35.93
C LEU A 9 30.38 -9.47 -36.28
N ASP A 10 29.62 -10.47 -36.73
CA ASP A 10 28.20 -10.30 -37.04
C ASP A 10 27.41 -10.19 -35.72
N MET A 11 26.96 -8.98 -35.40
CA MET A 11 26.20 -8.66 -34.19
C MET A 11 24.69 -8.61 -34.43
N ASN A 12 24.20 -8.96 -35.62
CA ASN A 12 22.78 -8.89 -35.95
C ASN A 12 21.90 -9.77 -35.05
N TRP A 13 22.47 -10.81 -34.44
CA TRP A 13 21.76 -11.66 -33.49
C TRP A 13 21.49 -10.93 -32.15
N ILE A 14 22.35 -10.00 -31.74
CA ILE A 14 22.19 -9.18 -30.53
C ILE A 14 20.99 -8.26 -30.69
N ASP A 15 20.93 -7.52 -31.80
CA ASP A 15 19.81 -6.60 -32.09
C ASP A 15 18.47 -7.34 -32.20
N LYS A 16 18.48 -8.58 -32.70
CA LYS A 16 17.29 -9.44 -32.77
C LYS A 16 16.88 -9.91 -31.38
N PHE A 17 17.85 -10.31 -30.55
CA PHE A 17 17.58 -10.71 -29.18
C PHE A 17 16.98 -9.56 -28.38
N GLU A 18 17.59 -8.37 -28.40
CA GLU A 18 17.07 -7.20 -27.69
C GLU A 18 15.64 -6.83 -28.09
N LYS A 19 15.31 -6.93 -29.40
CA LYS A 19 13.95 -6.68 -29.87
C LYS A 19 12.92 -7.68 -29.36
N ILE A 20 13.32 -8.95 -29.23
CA ILE A 20 12.45 -10.01 -28.69
C ILE A 20 12.33 -9.83 -27.18
N ASP A 21 13.45 -9.65 -26.48
CA ASP A 21 13.53 -9.48 -25.02
C ASP A 21 12.67 -8.31 -24.53
N LYS A 22 12.70 -7.18 -25.26
CA LYS A 22 11.89 -6.01 -24.97
C LYS A 22 10.37 -6.28 -24.95
N GLN A 23 9.90 -7.25 -25.74
CA GLN A 23 8.48 -7.63 -25.74
C GLN A 23 8.09 -8.37 -24.46
N TYR A 24 9.06 -8.94 -23.75
CA TYR A 24 8.86 -9.66 -22.50
C TYR A 24 9.13 -8.82 -21.24
N GLU A 25 9.53 -7.55 -21.37
CA GLU A 25 9.74 -6.62 -20.24
C GLU A 25 8.55 -6.59 -19.28
N ILE A 26 7.33 -6.62 -19.82
CA ILE A 26 6.08 -6.61 -19.04
C ILE A 26 5.95 -7.80 -18.08
N PHE A 27 6.69 -8.88 -18.34
CA PHE A 27 6.67 -10.08 -17.51
C PHE A 27 7.81 -10.12 -16.50
N TYR A 28 8.77 -9.20 -16.55
CA TYR A 28 9.85 -9.17 -15.57
C TYR A 28 9.37 -8.64 -14.23
N LYS A 29 9.85 -9.28 -13.16
CA LYS A 29 9.59 -8.83 -11.78
C LYS A 29 10.39 -7.58 -11.50
N GLU A 30 9.70 -6.56 -11.02
CA GLU A 30 10.26 -5.27 -10.66
C GLU A 30 9.89 -4.92 -9.22
N ASP A 31 10.66 -4.01 -8.65
CA ASP A 31 10.33 -3.44 -7.34
C ASP A 31 9.10 -2.53 -7.46
N VAL A 32 8.22 -2.62 -6.48
CA VAL A 32 7.03 -1.75 -6.38
C VAL A 32 7.50 -0.35 -6.00
N SER A 33 7.42 0.57 -6.95
CA SER A 33 7.84 1.98 -6.76
C SER A 33 6.67 2.91 -6.43
N PHE A 34 5.44 2.48 -6.73
CA PHE A 34 4.23 3.21 -6.42
C PHE A 34 3.09 2.25 -6.10
N VAL A 35 2.07 2.74 -5.40
CA VAL A 35 0.87 1.99 -5.05
C VAL A 35 -0.36 2.87 -5.20
N SER A 36 -1.47 2.26 -5.58
CA SER A 36 -2.78 2.93 -5.58
C SER A 36 -3.31 2.99 -4.16
N LEU A 37 -3.81 4.16 -3.73
CA LEU A 37 -4.48 4.33 -2.44
C LEU A 37 -5.96 4.57 -2.69
N ARG A 38 -6.82 3.72 -2.12
CA ARG A 38 -8.27 3.87 -2.18
C ARG A 38 -8.82 4.19 -0.80
N TYR A 39 -9.58 5.27 -0.72
CA TYR A 39 -10.25 5.72 0.49
C TYR A 39 -11.75 5.53 0.34
N ILE A 40 -12.34 4.69 1.18
CA ILE A 40 -13.79 4.46 1.21
C ILE A 40 -14.34 5.10 2.48
N TYR A 41 -15.27 6.03 2.34
CA TYR A 41 -15.92 6.74 3.44
C TYR A 41 -17.33 6.20 3.64
N ILE A 42 -17.61 5.68 4.84
CA ILE A 42 -18.89 5.09 5.23
C ILE A 42 -19.52 5.99 6.29
N ASP A 43 -20.77 6.39 6.05
CA ASP A 43 -21.52 7.29 6.93
C ASP A 43 -22.12 6.57 8.14
N LEU A 44 -22.82 7.31 9.00
CA LEU A 44 -23.52 6.75 10.15
C LEU A 44 -24.67 5.79 9.82
N SER A 45 -25.16 5.80 8.58
CA SER A 45 -26.22 4.92 8.07
C SER A 45 -25.67 3.61 7.50
N ASN A 46 -24.35 3.41 7.51
CA ASN A 46 -23.62 2.33 6.82
C ASN A 46 -23.63 2.43 5.29
N GLU A 47 -23.86 3.61 4.74
CA GLU A 47 -23.82 3.84 3.29
C GLU A 47 -22.46 4.38 2.86
N ILE A 48 -22.01 4.00 1.66
CA ILE A 48 -20.79 4.55 1.08
C ILE A 48 -21.08 5.98 0.63
N GLN A 49 -20.53 6.96 1.35
CA GLN A 49 -20.69 8.38 1.02
C GLN A 49 -19.74 8.81 -0.10
N SER A 50 -18.51 8.29 -0.11
CA SER A 50 -17.49 8.71 -1.08
C SER A 50 -16.41 7.65 -1.23
N ILE A 51 -15.91 7.52 -2.46
CA ILE A 51 -14.70 6.77 -2.79
C ILE A 51 -13.73 7.75 -3.43
N LYS A 52 -12.48 7.75 -2.97
CA LYS A 52 -11.39 8.57 -3.53
C LYS A 52 -10.19 7.69 -3.81
N GLU A 53 -9.46 8.04 -4.85
CA GLU A 53 -8.26 7.32 -5.27
C GLU A 53 -7.12 8.32 -5.48
N GLU A 54 -5.92 7.97 -5.04
CA GLU A 54 -4.69 8.69 -5.36
C GLU A 54 -3.51 7.72 -5.50
N THR A 55 -2.53 8.07 -6.33
CA THR A 55 -1.30 7.28 -6.47
C THR A 55 -0.25 7.78 -5.49
N LEU A 56 0.36 6.87 -4.73
CA LEU A 56 1.47 7.16 -3.83
C LEU A 56 2.77 6.58 -4.42
N PHE A 57 3.75 7.46 -4.64
CA PHE A 57 5.12 7.03 -4.93
C PHE A 57 5.85 6.71 -3.61
N LEU A 58 6.36 5.50 -3.50
CA LEU A 58 7.05 5.02 -2.31
C LEU A 58 8.44 5.65 -2.23
N LYS A 59 8.81 6.19 -1.06
CA LYS A 59 10.18 6.69 -0.84
C LYS A 59 11.24 5.60 -0.93
N THR A 60 10.90 4.41 -0.46
CA THR A 60 11.75 3.23 -0.54
C THR A 60 10.96 2.18 -1.30
N PRO A 61 11.50 1.61 -2.40
CA PRO A 61 10.80 0.59 -3.16
C PRO A 61 10.34 -0.54 -2.24
N ASN A 62 9.17 -1.10 -2.55
CA ASN A 62 8.53 -2.19 -1.83
C ASN A 62 8.06 -1.87 -0.39
N ILE A 63 8.24 -0.66 0.12
CA ILE A 63 7.87 -0.32 1.50
C ILE A 63 7.00 0.93 1.53
N PHE A 64 5.76 0.75 1.96
CA PHE A 64 4.92 1.86 2.38
C PHE A 64 5.19 2.16 3.86
N SER A 65 5.94 3.22 4.12
CA SER A 65 6.48 3.49 5.45
C SER A 65 5.39 3.89 6.45
N ARG A 66 5.65 3.59 7.72
CA ARG A 66 4.76 3.99 8.83
C ARG A 66 4.45 5.48 8.85
N ASP A 67 5.43 6.33 8.55
CA ASP A 67 5.27 7.78 8.56
C ASP A 67 4.36 8.27 7.44
N GLU A 68 4.49 7.69 6.23
CA GLU A 68 3.59 7.99 5.12
C GLU A 68 2.17 7.55 5.43
N LEU A 69 2.00 6.35 5.99
CA LEU A 69 0.70 5.84 6.43
C LEU A 69 0.06 6.80 7.45
N ILE A 70 0.77 7.15 8.52
CA ILE A 70 0.25 8.09 9.54
C ILE A 70 -0.12 9.45 8.92
N GLY A 71 0.69 9.94 7.97
CA GLY A 71 0.41 11.18 7.24
C GLY A 71 -0.92 11.12 6.50
N ILE A 72 -1.15 10.04 5.74
CA ILE A 72 -2.38 9.79 5.00
C ILE A 72 -3.58 9.68 5.93
N LEU A 73 -3.47 8.87 7.00
CA LEU A 73 -4.56 8.69 7.95
C LEU A 73 -4.99 10.00 8.62
N LYS A 74 -4.03 10.90 8.90
CA LYS A 74 -4.33 12.24 9.45
C LYS A 74 -4.95 13.17 8.42
N LYS A 75 -4.46 13.18 7.18
CA LYS A 75 -4.97 14.01 6.08
C LYS A 75 -6.44 13.68 5.75
N HIS A 76 -6.80 12.40 5.86
CA HIS A 76 -8.11 11.89 5.44
C HIS A 76 -9.11 11.69 6.59
N ASN A 77 -8.83 12.17 7.81
CA ASN A 77 -9.72 11.98 8.97
C ASN A 77 -10.94 12.93 9.01
N PHE A 78 -11.04 13.89 8.08
CA PHE A 78 -12.20 14.77 7.94
C PHE A 78 -12.67 14.77 6.49
N LEU A 79 -13.98 14.69 6.31
CA LEU A 79 -14.63 14.88 5.03
C LEU A 79 -15.87 15.77 5.26
N ASN A 80 -15.97 16.89 4.54
CA ASN A 80 -17.10 17.83 4.63
C ASN A 80 -17.48 18.23 6.06
N LYS A 81 -16.48 18.46 6.93
CA LYS A 81 -16.58 18.78 8.37
C LYS A 81 -16.93 17.59 9.28
N ASN A 82 -17.35 16.46 8.72
CA ASN A 82 -17.61 15.26 9.51
C ASN A 82 -16.29 14.55 9.80
N ARG A 83 -16.17 14.04 11.03
CA ARG A 83 -14.99 13.34 11.49
C ARG A 83 -15.10 11.86 11.16
N TYR A 84 -14.05 11.32 10.57
CA TYR A 84 -13.92 9.92 10.24
C TYR A 84 -12.79 9.27 11.03
N THR A 85 -12.96 7.99 11.33
CA THR A 85 -11.94 7.15 11.95
C THR A 85 -11.67 5.95 11.07
N VAL A 86 -10.41 5.53 11.00
CA VAL A 86 -10.03 4.32 10.28
C VAL A 86 -10.68 3.12 10.96
N SER A 87 -11.44 2.36 10.18
CA SER A 87 -12.05 1.10 10.59
C SER A 87 -11.17 -0.08 10.18
N CYS A 88 -10.66 -0.05 8.94
CA CYS A 88 -9.91 -1.15 8.35
C CYS A 88 -8.89 -0.64 7.34
N ILE A 89 -7.76 -1.35 7.21
CA ILE A 89 -6.75 -1.14 6.18
C ILE A 89 -6.46 -2.50 5.54
N LEU A 90 -6.62 -2.59 4.24
CA LEU A 90 -6.36 -3.78 3.44
C LEU A 90 -5.19 -3.50 2.49
N LYS A 91 -4.32 -4.47 2.34
CA LYS A 91 -3.23 -4.48 1.36
C LYS A 91 -3.54 -5.50 0.29
N TYR A 92 -3.62 -5.05 -0.95
CA TYR A 92 -3.63 -5.90 -2.13
C TYR A 92 -2.23 -5.86 -2.78
N ASN A 93 -1.58 -7.01 -2.86
CA ASN A 93 -0.26 -7.11 -3.48
C ASN A 93 -0.15 -8.42 -4.26
N ILE A 94 -0.11 -8.28 -5.58
CA ILE A 94 -0.05 -9.40 -6.51
C ILE A 94 1.41 -9.74 -6.81
N ASP A 95 1.84 -10.94 -6.45
CA ASP A 95 3.24 -11.38 -6.48
C ASP A 95 3.49 -12.55 -7.45
N ILE A 96 2.54 -12.74 -8.38
CA ILE A 96 2.54 -13.79 -9.41
C ILE A 96 3.85 -13.78 -10.20
N GLU A 97 4.40 -14.97 -10.44
CA GLU A 97 5.52 -15.15 -11.37
C GLU A 97 5.03 -15.25 -12.81
N SER A 98 5.84 -14.80 -13.75
CA SER A 98 5.54 -14.80 -15.19
C SER A 98 5.06 -16.15 -15.72
N LYS A 99 5.65 -17.24 -15.20
CA LYS A 99 5.32 -18.63 -15.57
C LYS A 99 3.92 -19.07 -15.09
N ASP A 100 3.40 -18.44 -14.05
CA ASP A 100 2.15 -18.80 -13.39
C ASP A 100 0.97 -17.92 -13.84
N VAL A 101 1.21 -16.92 -14.70
CA VAL A 101 0.17 -16.00 -15.21
C VAL A 101 -0.93 -16.75 -15.93
N GLU A 102 -0.58 -17.70 -16.81
CA GLU A 102 -1.57 -18.52 -17.53
C GLU A 102 -2.44 -19.33 -16.55
N HIS A 103 -1.81 -19.94 -15.55
CA HIS A 103 -2.53 -20.70 -14.53
C HIS A 103 -3.47 -19.81 -13.72
N PHE A 104 -3.03 -18.60 -13.36
CA PHE A 104 -3.85 -17.62 -12.64
C PHE A 104 -5.10 -17.21 -13.44
N LEU A 105 -4.98 -17.04 -14.76
CA LEU A 105 -6.11 -16.68 -15.63
C LEU A 105 -7.09 -17.83 -15.86
N MET A 106 -6.61 -19.07 -15.82
CA MET A 106 -7.42 -20.29 -16.06
C MET A 106 -7.99 -20.90 -14.78
N ALA A 107 -7.57 -20.42 -13.61
CA ALA A 107 -8.03 -20.94 -12.33
C ALA A 107 -9.46 -20.51 -12.02
N ASP A 108 -10.33 -21.48 -11.72
CA ASP A 108 -11.71 -21.23 -11.28
C ASP A 108 -11.77 -20.47 -9.94
N HIS A 109 -10.74 -20.62 -9.10
CA HIS A 109 -10.61 -19.97 -7.79
C HIS A 109 -9.22 -19.36 -7.65
N PRO A 110 -9.01 -18.11 -8.11
CA PRO A 110 -7.72 -17.46 -8.00
C PRO A 110 -7.29 -17.29 -6.53
N ALA A 111 -5.97 -17.35 -6.30
CA ALA A 111 -5.38 -17.08 -4.99
C ALA A 111 -5.77 -15.68 -4.48
N SER A 112 -5.88 -15.54 -3.16
CA SER A 112 -6.21 -14.27 -2.53
C SER A 112 -4.93 -13.46 -2.28
N TYR A 113 -4.81 -12.32 -2.97
CA TYR A 113 -3.70 -11.36 -2.81
C TYR A 113 -4.02 -10.21 -1.84
N ILE A 114 -5.17 -10.28 -1.16
CA ILE A 114 -5.61 -9.29 -0.20
C ILE A 114 -5.30 -9.74 1.23
N SER A 115 -4.78 -8.83 2.04
CA SER A 115 -4.40 -9.08 3.41
C SER A 115 -4.80 -7.92 4.32
N LEU A 116 -5.19 -8.24 5.56
CA LEU A 116 -5.54 -7.24 6.57
C LEU A 116 -4.27 -6.68 7.23
N VAL A 117 -4.12 -5.37 7.24
CA VAL A 117 -3.06 -4.68 7.98
C VAL A 117 -3.50 -4.51 9.43
N LYS A 118 -2.93 -5.33 10.32
CA LYS A 118 -3.34 -5.43 11.74
C LYS A 118 -2.84 -4.26 12.60
N HIS A 119 -1.72 -3.67 12.25
CA HIS A 119 -1.03 -2.65 13.04
C HIS A 119 -0.63 -1.47 12.17
N ILE A 120 -0.60 -0.26 12.76
CA ILE A 120 -0.10 0.94 12.09
C ILE A 120 1.43 0.92 12.15
N ASP A 121 1.99 0.20 11.18
CA ASP A 121 3.42 0.07 10.95
C ASP A 121 3.73 0.11 9.44
N SER A 122 4.99 -0.01 9.07
CA SER A 122 5.42 -0.10 7.68
C SER A 122 4.84 -1.35 7.02
N ILE A 123 4.31 -1.17 5.81
CA ILE A 123 3.63 -2.22 5.04
C ILE A 123 4.57 -2.65 3.90
N PRO A 124 5.10 -3.89 3.95
CA PRO A 124 5.95 -4.42 2.88
C PRO A 124 5.11 -4.92 1.70
N PHE A 125 5.66 -4.76 0.50
CA PHE A 125 5.17 -5.29 -0.77
C PHE A 125 6.19 -6.28 -1.33
N GLU A 126 5.71 -7.38 -1.86
CA GLU A 126 6.51 -8.30 -2.68
C GLU A 126 6.63 -7.74 -4.09
N LYS A 127 7.72 -8.12 -4.77
CA LYS A 127 7.97 -7.72 -6.16
C LYS A 127 6.89 -8.28 -7.08
N THR A 128 6.46 -7.45 -8.02
CA THR A 128 5.38 -7.75 -8.96
C THR A 128 5.92 -7.71 -10.38
N ILE A 129 5.36 -8.53 -11.29
CA ILE A 129 5.68 -8.39 -12.71
C ILE A 129 5.23 -7.02 -13.21
N ALA A 130 5.98 -6.40 -14.12
CA ALA A 130 5.73 -5.05 -14.61
C ALA A 130 4.28 -4.83 -15.07
N MET A 131 3.66 -5.84 -15.71
CA MET A 131 2.27 -5.84 -16.15
C MET A 131 1.24 -5.62 -15.03
N PHE A 132 1.52 -6.01 -13.79
CA PHE A 132 0.57 -5.94 -12.67
C PHE A 132 0.96 -4.91 -11.60
N GLN A 133 1.95 -4.05 -11.87
CA GLN A 133 2.43 -3.06 -10.91
C GLN A 133 1.33 -2.09 -10.47
N ASP A 134 0.45 -1.70 -11.39
CA ASP A 134 -0.67 -0.78 -11.16
C ASP A 134 -1.82 -1.38 -10.33
N MET A 135 -1.87 -2.70 -10.22
CA MET A 135 -2.86 -3.42 -9.40
C MET A 135 -2.53 -3.38 -7.90
N ASN A 136 -1.28 -3.10 -7.52
CA ASN A 136 -0.89 -3.02 -6.12
C ASN A 136 -1.61 -1.85 -5.43
N GLU A 137 -2.36 -2.15 -4.37
CA GLU A 137 -3.31 -1.20 -3.79
C GLU A 137 -3.36 -1.29 -2.26
N ILE A 138 -3.51 -0.15 -1.60
CA ILE A 138 -3.92 -0.06 -0.20
C ILE A 138 -5.33 0.52 -0.14
N ILE A 139 -6.25 -0.23 0.47
CA ILE A 139 -7.64 0.18 0.64
C ILE A 139 -7.85 0.54 2.11
N ILE A 140 -8.32 1.76 2.38
CA ILE A 140 -8.54 2.27 3.72
C ILE A 140 -10.02 2.61 3.88
N LEU A 141 -10.67 1.95 4.83
CA LEU A 141 -12.06 2.20 5.18
C LEU A 141 -12.11 3.20 6.34
N PHE A 142 -12.76 4.32 6.08
CA PHE A 142 -13.05 5.37 7.02
C PHE A 142 -14.53 5.31 7.41
N TYR A 143 -14.79 5.21 8.71
CA TYR A 143 -16.15 5.20 9.25
C TYR A 143 -16.44 6.50 10.00
N GLU A 144 -17.61 7.08 9.75
CA GLU A 144 -18.02 8.34 10.35
C GLU A 144 -18.19 8.20 11.88
N LYS A 145 -17.63 9.14 12.62
CA LYS A 145 -17.72 9.16 14.08
C LYS A 145 -18.87 10.08 14.52
N LYS A 146 -19.82 9.54 15.28
CA LYS A 146 -20.80 10.36 16.01
C LYS A 146 -20.07 11.31 16.96
N GLU A 147 -20.40 12.59 16.90
CA GLU A 147 -19.94 13.53 17.93
C GLU A 147 -20.49 13.10 19.29
N SER A 148 -19.61 12.69 20.19
CA SER A 148 -20.01 12.37 21.56
C SER A 148 -19.97 13.65 22.39
N THR A 149 -21.11 14.05 22.97
CA THR A 149 -21.20 15.13 23.96
C THR A 149 -20.66 14.72 25.34
N ASN A 150 -19.87 13.65 25.43
CA ASN A 150 -19.37 13.08 26.68
C ASN A 150 -18.42 14.08 27.37
N GLN A 151 -18.99 14.93 28.22
CA GLN A 151 -18.25 15.73 29.18
C GLN A 151 -17.67 14.79 30.24
N THR A 152 -16.39 14.47 30.14
CA THR A 152 -15.68 13.89 31.28
C THR A 152 -15.65 14.95 32.38
N LYS A 153 -16.22 14.68 33.56
CA LYS A 153 -16.07 15.55 34.73
C LYS A 153 -14.58 15.79 34.94
N ARG A 154 -14.16 17.06 34.90
CA ARG A 154 -12.78 17.46 35.23
C ARG A 154 -12.48 16.99 36.65
N ILE A 155 -11.61 15.98 36.78
CA ILE A 155 -11.14 15.51 38.08
C ILE A 155 -10.16 16.57 38.60
N LEU A 156 -10.60 17.35 39.59
CA LEU A 156 -9.73 18.26 40.33
C LEU A 156 -8.99 17.42 41.39
N TYR A 157 -7.69 17.23 41.21
CA TYR A 157 -6.85 16.65 42.26
C TYR A 157 -6.75 17.65 43.41
N SER A 158 -7.28 17.30 44.58
CA SER A 158 -6.98 18.03 45.81
C SER A 158 -5.52 17.77 46.17
N THR A 159 -4.71 18.82 46.18
CA THR A 159 -3.28 18.81 46.54
C THR A 159 -3.03 18.56 48.03
N HIS A 160 -4.09 18.40 48.84
CA HIS A 160 -4.00 18.16 50.27
C HIS A 160 -4.34 16.71 50.64
N LYS A 161 -3.55 15.74 50.16
CA LYS A 161 -3.44 14.46 50.85
C LYS A 161 -2.33 14.58 51.88
N LYS A 162 -2.71 14.76 53.16
CA LYS A 162 -1.80 14.52 54.30
C LYS A 162 -1.34 13.07 54.20
N THR A 163 -0.05 12.86 53.92
CA THR A 163 0.56 11.53 54.03
C THR A 163 0.51 11.12 55.50
N LEU A 164 -0.20 10.04 55.82
CA LEU A 164 -0.07 9.37 57.10
C LEU A 164 1.35 8.80 57.17
N ARG A 165 2.19 9.36 58.04
CA ARG A 165 3.48 8.75 58.39
C ARG A 165 3.18 7.35 58.93
N LYS A 166 3.75 6.35 58.28
CA LYS A 166 3.79 4.98 58.80
C LYS A 166 4.57 5.03 60.12
N LEU A 167 3.88 4.77 61.22
CA LEU A 167 4.54 4.41 62.48
C LEU A 167 4.88 2.91 62.37
N THR A 168 6.12 2.62 62.77
CA THR A 168 6.79 1.31 62.87
C THR A 168 7.35 0.72 61.57
#